data_AF-A0A918D0V2-F1
#
_entry.id   AF-A0A918D0V2-F1
#
_cell.length_a   1.000
_cell.length_b   1.000
_cell.length_c   1.000
_cell.angle_alpha   90.00
_cell.angle_beta   90.00
_cell.angle_gamma   90.00
#
_symmetry.space_group_name_H-M   'P 1'
#
loop_
_entity.id
_entity.type
_entity.pdbx_description
1 polymer ?
#
loop_
_entity_poly.entity_id
_entity_poly.type
_entity_poly.pdbx_seq_one_letter_code
_entity_poly.pdbx_strand_id
1 'polypeptide(L)'
;MPDRTQLAKMFVELGVRPGGILMVHASLGGAGLRDTDVRDALLDALGPAGTLVVPAFSPENSLTSRAYKTLTDGMSEDEEAVFRASVPPFDPDTTPCPTMGVLAECVRTTPGAVRSGHPHTSLAGIGPRAGELLGDHDPHCHLGERSPLAKLYAAGAHVLLFRVGFEVCSAFHLAEYRMHPAPARRAYHCVWGERGHWTSYEDIVLYDGDFGAIGARLPRDLVTEREVAGKAVLLVRMRDAVDQAGVQMSGYRHGLT
;
A
#
# COMPACT_ATOMS: atom_id res chain seq x y z
N MET A 1 13.51 1.34 -24.23
CA MET A 1 12.90 1.47 -22.89
C MET A 1 13.11 2.90 -22.44
N PRO A 2 12.12 3.54 -21.80
CA PRO A 2 12.27 4.93 -21.40
C PRO A 2 13.39 5.05 -20.35
N ASP A 3 14.26 6.04 -20.50
CA ASP A 3 15.27 6.38 -19.49
C ASP A 3 14.63 7.16 -18.31
N ARG A 4 15.41 7.41 -17.26
CA ARG A 4 14.98 8.15 -16.05
C ARG A 4 14.35 9.51 -16.39
N THR A 5 14.94 10.27 -17.31
CA THR A 5 14.47 11.61 -17.70
C THR A 5 13.13 11.51 -18.43
N GLN A 6 12.98 10.54 -19.33
CA GLN A 6 11.74 10.28 -20.06
C GLN A 6 10.62 9.84 -19.11
N LEU A 7 10.93 9.01 -18.11
CA LEU A 7 9.98 8.61 -17.07
C LEU A 7 9.53 9.80 -16.22
N ALA A 8 10.48 10.63 -15.73
CA ALA A 8 10.16 11.79 -14.91
C ALA A 8 9.25 12.77 -15.66
N LYS A 9 9.57 13.06 -16.93
CA LYS A 9 8.74 13.90 -17.79
C LYS A 9 7.34 13.31 -17.97
N MET A 10 7.23 12.01 -18.22
CA MET A 10 5.94 11.33 -18.36
C MET A 10 5.10 11.42 -17.08
N PHE A 11 5.71 11.26 -15.90
CA PHE A 11 5.00 11.42 -14.63
C PHE A 11 4.44 12.84 -14.45
N VAL A 12 5.23 13.87 -14.79
CA VAL A 12 4.76 15.27 -14.77
C VAL A 12 3.62 15.49 -15.76
N GLU A 13 3.74 14.98 -16.99
CA GLU A 13 2.69 15.07 -18.02
C GLU A 13 1.41 14.31 -17.66
N LEU A 14 1.53 13.22 -16.89
CA LEU A 14 0.40 12.48 -16.32
C LEU A 14 -0.30 13.28 -15.21
N GLY A 15 0.40 14.23 -14.59
CA GLY A 15 -0.12 15.12 -13.55
C GLY A 15 0.50 14.94 -12.16
N VAL A 16 1.61 14.20 -12.04
CA VAL A 16 2.40 14.18 -10.80
C VAL A 16 2.89 15.60 -10.52
N ARG A 17 2.56 16.11 -9.34
CA ARG A 17 2.77 17.52 -8.99
C ARG A 17 4.10 17.68 -8.26
N PRO A 18 4.99 18.59 -8.71
CA PRO A 18 6.13 19.01 -7.91
C PRO A 18 5.68 19.49 -6.52
N GLY A 19 6.38 19.07 -5.47
CA GLY A 19 6.01 19.33 -4.08
C GLY A 19 4.81 18.52 -3.55
N GLY A 20 4.22 17.66 -4.38
CA GLY A 20 3.07 16.85 -4.03
C GLY A 20 3.41 15.64 -3.15
N ILE A 21 2.37 14.92 -2.73
CA ILE A 21 2.48 13.61 -2.08
C ILE A 21 1.95 12.57 -3.05
N LEU A 22 2.75 11.53 -3.31
CA LEU A 22 2.42 10.49 -4.26
C LEU A 22 2.56 9.12 -3.61
N MET A 23 1.45 8.40 -3.50
CA MET A 23 1.44 7.00 -3.13
C MET A 23 1.51 6.15 -4.40
N VAL A 24 2.44 5.20 -4.47
CA VAL A 24 2.71 4.41 -5.68
C VAL A 24 2.50 2.93 -5.42
N HIS A 25 1.71 2.31 -6.28
CA HIS A 25 1.64 0.86 -6.49
C HIS A 25 2.27 0.54 -7.84
N ALA A 26 3.14 -0.46 -7.93
CA ALA A 26 3.86 -0.72 -9.17
C ALA A 26 4.15 -2.20 -9.44
N SER A 27 4.14 -2.55 -10.73
CA SER A 27 4.68 -3.82 -11.22
C SER A 27 5.72 -3.57 -12.31
N LEU A 28 6.99 -3.77 -11.99
CA LEU A 28 8.10 -3.61 -12.95
C LEU A 28 8.35 -4.87 -13.80
N GLY A 29 7.73 -6.00 -13.46
CA GLY A 29 7.85 -7.26 -14.19
C GLY A 29 7.59 -7.09 -15.69
N GLY A 30 8.51 -7.61 -16.51
CA GLY A 30 8.43 -7.55 -17.98
C GLY A 30 8.55 -6.16 -18.60
N ALA A 31 8.83 -5.08 -17.85
CA ALA A 31 9.08 -3.75 -18.43
C ALA A 31 10.53 -3.53 -18.86
N GLY A 32 11.47 -4.32 -18.32
CA GLY A 32 12.92 -4.06 -18.39
C GLY A 32 13.34 -2.73 -17.77
N LEU A 33 12.53 -2.20 -16.85
CA LEU A 33 12.85 -1.03 -16.04
C LEU A 33 13.52 -1.47 -14.75
N ARG A 34 14.55 -0.74 -14.32
CA ARG A 34 15.14 -0.91 -13.00
C ARG A 34 14.33 -0.14 -11.98
N ASP A 35 14.16 -0.73 -10.80
CA ASP A 35 13.52 -0.13 -9.64
C ASP A 35 14.16 1.21 -9.23
N THR A 36 15.49 1.29 -9.22
CA THR A 36 16.22 2.53 -8.91
C THR A 36 15.93 3.64 -9.92
N ASP A 37 15.88 3.33 -11.22
CA ASP A 37 15.56 4.33 -12.25
C ASP A 37 14.13 4.85 -12.11
N VAL A 38 13.18 3.96 -11.79
CA VAL A 38 11.77 4.34 -11.57
C VAL A 38 11.61 5.16 -10.29
N ARG A 39 12.22 4.75 -9.18
CA ARG A 39 12.25 5.51 -7.92
C ARG A 39 12.81 6.91 -8.17
N ASP A 40 13.96 6.99 -8.81
CA ASP A 40 14.64 8.27 -9.03
C ASP A 40 13.84 9.18 -9.98
N ALA A 41 13.21 8.63 -11.01
CA ALA A 41 12.32 9.39 -11.88
C ALA A 41 11.07 9.93 -11.17
N LEU A 42 10.49 9.15 -10.23
CA LEU A 42 9.38 9.62 -9.38
C LEU A 42 9.84 10.75 -8.46
N LEU A 43 11.01 10.63 -7.84
CA LEU A 43 11.59 11.68 -7.00
C LEU A 43 11.92 12.94 -7.80
N ASP A 44 12.42 12.80 -9.03
CA ASP A 44 12.67 13.95 -9.92
C ASP A 44 11.37 14.67 -10.30
N ALA A 45 10.31 13.93 -10.62
CA ALA A 45 9.00 14.50 -10.94
C ALA A 45 8.37 15.22 -9.73
N LEU A 46 8.58 14.70 -8.53
CA LEU A 46 8.13 15.30 -7.27
C LEU A 46 8.98 16.49 -6.84
N GLY A 47 10.27 16.51 -7.21
CA GLY A 47 11.22 17.50 -6.75
C GLY A 47 11.51 17.43 -5.24
N PRO A 48 12.39 18.31 -4.73
CA PRO A 48 12.91 18.23 -3.35
C PRO A 48 11.85 18.48 -2.26
N ALA A 49 10.73 19.11 -2.60
CA ALA A 49 9.63 19.35 -1.67
C ALA A 49 8.58 18.23 -1.66
N GLY A 50 8.65 17.29 -2.59
CA GLY A 50 7.64 16.24 -2.73
C GLY A 50 7.93 15.01 -1.87
N THR A 51 6.90 14.22 -1.60
CA THR A 51 6.99 13.01 -0.77
C THR A 51 6.47 11.81 -1.53
N LEU A 52 7.34 10.82 -1.72
CA LEU A 52 7.02 9.52 -2.32
C LEU A 52 6.64 8.53 -1.22
N VAL A 53 5.56 7.78 -1.40
CA VAL A 53 5.09 6.76 -0.47
C VAL A 53 4.77 5.46 -1.23
N VAL A 54 5.07 4.32 -0.63
CA VAL A 54 4.73 2.99 -1.15
C VAL A 54 4.15 2.12 -0.04
N PRO A 55 3.25 1.17 -0.35
CA PRO A 55 2.98 0.06 0.55
C PRO A 55 4.24 -0.75 0.81
N ALA A 56 4.50 -1.01 2.09
CA ALA A 56 5.58 -1.87 2.55
C ALA A 56 5.00 -2.98 3.44
N PHE A 57 3.87 -3.57 3.03
CA PHE A 57 3.18 -4.59 3.82
C PHE A 57 4.05 -5.82 4.03
N SER A 58 3.83 -6.48 5.16
CA SER A 58 4.46 -7.74 5.58
C SER A 58 3.37 -8.77 5.92
N PRO A 59 2.57 -9.22 4.93
CA PRO A 59 1.48 -10.17 5.15
C PRO A 59 1.96 -11.49 5.77
N GLU A 60 3.21 -11.88 5.57
CA GLU A 60 3.84 -13.04 6.21
C GLU A 60 3.79 -12.96 7.74
N ASN A 61 3.70 -11.74 8.32
CA ASN A 61 3.56 -11.49 9.75
C ASN A 61 2.09 -11.33 10.19
N SER A 62 1.18 -12.14 9.66
CA SER A 62 -0.22 -12.14 10.07
C SER A 62 -0.85 -13.51 9.89
N LEU A 63 -1.31 -14.15 10.98
CA LEU A 63 -1.90 -15.51 10.94
C LEU A 63 -3.11 -15.62 9.99
N THR A 64 -3.80 -14.52 9.73
CA THR A 64 -5.00 -14.50 8.88
C THR A 64 -4.70 -14.25 7.40
N SER A 65 -3.46 -13.87 7.04
CA SER A 65 -3.12 -13.49 5.67
C SER A 65 -3.00 -14.72 4.79
N ARG A 66 -3.20 -14.53 3.47
CA ARG A 66 -2.93 -15.59 2.49
C ARG A 66 -1.46 -15.99 2.46
N ALA A 67 -0.53 -15.04 2.64
CA ALA A 67 0.90 -15.32 2.61
C ALA A 67 1.32 -16.25 3.75
N TYR A 68 0.86 -15.99 4.98
CA TYR A 68 1.10 -16.86 6.13
C TYR A 68 0.50 -18.25 5.90
N LYS A 69 -0.77 -18.32 5.48
CA LYS A 69 -1.45 -19.60 5.21
C LYS A 69 -0.74 -20.43 4.15
N THR A 70 -0.15 -19.79 3.13
CA THR A 70 0.66 -20.50 2.13
C THR A 70 1.99 -20.98 2.71
N LEU A 71 2.62 -20.22 3.60
CA LEU A 71 3.88 -20.63 4.26
C LEU A 71 3.70 -21.82 5.19
N THR A 72 2.53 -21.95 5.83
CA THR A 72 2.22 -23.02 6.77
C THR A 72 1.38 -24.15 6.18
N ASP A 73 1.14 -24.12 4.86
CA ASP A 73 0.35 -25.15 4.18
C ASP A 73 1.03 -26.51 4.28
N GLY A 74 0.29 -27.52 4.76
CA GLY A 74 0.79 -28.88 4.96
C GLY A 74 1.61 -29.12 6.24
N MET A 75 1.83 -28.12 7.08
CA MET A 75 2.43 -28.32 8.41
C MET A 75 1.45 -29.01 9.37
N SER A 76 1.96 -29.89 10.22
CA SER A 76 1.25 -30.36 11.42
C SER A 76 1.14 -29.26 12.48
N GLU A 77 0.29 -29.47 13.49
CA GLU A 77 0.12 -28.51 14.60
C GLU A 77 1.44 -28.23 15.34
N ASP A 78 2.26 -29.26 15.56
CA ASP A 78 3.57 -29.12 16.22
C ASP A 78 4.56 -28.35 15.35
N GLU A 79 4.59 -28.61 14.04
CA GLU A 79 5.44 -27.89 13.09
C GLU A 79 5.04 -26.42 12.99
N GLU A 80 3.74 -26.12 12.94
CA GLU A 80 3.26 -24.74 12.93
C GLU A 80 3.59 -24.03 14.25
N ALA A 81 3.46 -24.70 15.40
CA ALA A 81 3.83 -24.13 16.70
C ALA A 81 5.32 -23.77 16.75
N VAL A 82 6.20 -24.64 16.25
CA VAL A 82 7.64 -24.37 16.13
C VAL A 82 7.91 -23.21 15.16
N PHE A 83 7.25 -23.20 14.01
CA PHE A 83 7.37 -22.10 13.05
C PHE A 83 6.97 -20.77 13.68
N ARG A 84 5.80 -20.71 14.31
CA ARG A 84 5.28 -19.51 14.98
C ARG A 84 6.20 -18.97 16.07
N ALA A 85 6.84 -19.84 16.84
CA ALA A 85 7.81 -19.43 17.85
C ALA A 85 9.10 -18.85 17.24
N SER A 86 9.43 -19.22 15.99
CA SER A 86 10.63 -18.77 15.30
C SER A 86 10.50 -17.41 14.61
N VAL A 87 9.26 -17.00 14.25
CA VAL A 87 9.00 -15.78 13.48
C VAL A 87 9.57 -14.55 14.20
N PRO A 88 10.46 -13.78 13.54
CA PRO A 88 11.01 -12.56 14.13
C PRO A 88 9.92 -11.50 14.28
N PRO A 89 10.04 -10.61 15.27
CA PRO A 89 9.15 -9.46 15.39
C PRO A 89 9.31 -8.55 14.18
N PHE A 90 8.23 -7.85 13.82
CA PHE A 90 8.33 -6.76 12.88
C PHE A 90 9.30 -5.69 13.37
N ASP A 91 10.18 -5.31 12.48
CA ASP A 91 11.14 -4.22 12.62
C ASP A 91 11.04 -3.37 11.34
N PRO A 92 10.67 -2.07 11.45
CA PRO A 92 10.55 -1.18 10.31
C PRO A 92 11.78 -1.15 9.40
N ASP A 93 12.98 -1.23 9.97
CA ASP A 93 14.25 -1.09 9.26
C ASP A 93 14.61 -2.37 8.52
N THR A 94 14.42 -3.53 9.16
CA THR A 94 14.95 -4.80 8.67
C THR A 94 13.93 -5.73 8.02
N THR A 95 12.64 -5.61 8.33
CA THR A 95 11.62 -6.54 7.82
C THR A 95 11.37 -6.32 6.31
N PRO A 96 11.59 -7.30 5.43
CA PRO A 96 11.40 -7.12 3.99
C PRO A 96 9.89 -7.01 3.63
N CYS A 97 9.58 -6.45 2.46
CA CYS A 97 8.21 -6.45 1.90
C CYS A 97 8.14 -7.10 0.50
N PRO A 98 8.55 -8.38 0.35
CA PRO A 98 8.74 -9.01 -0.96
C PRO A 98 7.44 -9.09 -1.79
N THR A 99 6.30 -9.22 -1.13
CA THR A 99 4.97 -9.26 -1.76
C THR A 99 4.53 -7.93 -2.35
N MET A 100 5.15 -6.81 -1.94
CA MET A 100 4.83 -5.47 -2.47
C MET A 100 5.60 -5.13 -3.75
N GLY A 101 6.57 -5.96 -4.13
CA GLY A 101 7.36 -5.81 -5.34
C GLY A 101 8.64 -4.98 -5.19
N VAL A 102 9.51 -5.09 -6.18
CA VAL A 102 10.89 -4.56 -6.13
C VAL A 102 10.96 -3.04 -5.97
N LEU A 103 9.99 -2.27 -6.49
CA LEU A 103 9.97 -0.82 -6.30
C LEU A 103 9.71 -0.46 -4.84
N ALA A 104 8.79 -1.17 -4.17
CA ALA A 104 8.45 -0.91 -2.78
C ALA A 104 9.66 -1.20 -1.87
N GLU A 105 10.33 -2.33 -2.09
CA GLU A 105 11.55 -2.70 -1.35
C GLU A 105 12.69 -1.70 -1.61
N CYS A 106 12.87 -1.25 -2.86
CA CYS A 106 13.84 -0.23 -3.24
C CYS A 106 13.59 1.10 -2.52
N VAL A 107 12.34 1.57 -2.48
CA VAL A 107 11.97 2.80 -1.75
C VAL A 107 12.20 2.64 -0.25
N ARG A 108 11.72 1.53 0.34
CA ARG A 108 11.83 1.24 1.78
C ARG A 108 13.28 1.20 2.27
N THR A 109 14.20 0.69 1.46
CA THR A 109 15.62 0.53 1.81
C THR A 109 16.49 1.71 1.38
N THR A 110 15.92 2.73 0.74
CA THR A 110 16.67 3.92 0.35
C THR A 110 17.08 4.72 1.60
N PRO A 111 18.35 5.15 1.74
CA PRO A 111 18.78 5.98 2.86
C PRO A 111 17.90 7.22 3.04
N GLY A 112 17.42 7.44 4.26
CA GLY A 112 16.49 8.54 4.59
C GLY A 112 15.01 8.22 4.37
N ALA A 113 14.67 7.01 3.89
CA ALA A 113 13.29 6.53 3.93
C ALA A 113 12.80 6.34 5.37
N VAL A 114 11.51 6.58 5.59
CA VAL A 114 10.81 6.32 6.86
C VAL A 114 9.76 5.26 6.61
N ARG A 115 9.56 4.35 7.57
CA ARG A 115 8.49 3.35 7.53
C ARG A 115 7.62 3.42 8.77
N SER A 116 6.31 3.33 8.57
CA SER A 116 5.33 3.32 9.67
C SER A 116 5.42 2.03 10.50
N GLY A 117 5.03 2.09 11.77
CA GLY A 117 5.22 0.99 12.74
C GLY A 117 4.27 -0.21 12.66
N HIS A 118 3.25 -0.21 11.80
CA HIS A 118 2.30 -1.33 11.80
C HIS A 118 2.93 -2.63 11.27
N PRO A 119 2.84 -3.74 12.02
CA PRO A 119 3.55 -5.00 11.76
C PRO A 119 3.12 -5.80 10.51
N HIS A 120 2.11 -5.31 9.80
CA HIS A 120 1.43 -6.02 8.72
C HIS A 120 1.17 -5.05 7.56
N THR A 121 0.56 -3.89 7.82
CA THR A 121 0.13 -2.94 6.80
C THR A 121 1.00 -1.68 6.76
N SER A 122 2.29 -1.79 7.09
CA SER A 122 3.18 -0.62 7.08
C SER A 122 3.35 0.02 5.69
N LEU A 123 3.59 1.32 5.69
CA LEU A 123 3.90 2.12 4.51
C LEU A 123 5.31 2.69 4.67
N ALA A 124 6.05 2.83 3.57
CA ALA A 124 7.36 3.46 3.55
C ALA A 124 7.36 4.70 2.65
N GLY A 125 8.21 5.68 2.93
CA GLY A 125 8.26 6.89 2.13
C GLY A 125 9.54 7.70 2.26
N ILE A 126 9.80 8.52 1.25
CA ILE A 126 10.97 9.38 1.09
C ILE A 126 10.46 10.80 0.85
N GLY A 127 11.05 11.78 1.55
CA GLY A 127 10.75 13.19 1.38
C GLY A 127 10.43 13.91 2.69
N PRO A 128 10.28 15.24 2.64
CA PRO A 128 10.23 16.08 3.84
C PRO A 128 9.03 15.81 4.75
N ARG A 129 7.93 15.26 4.23
CA ARG A 129 6.72 14.95 5.00
C ARG A 129 6.59 13.47 5.38
N ALA A 130 7.56 12.61 5.03
CA ALA A 130 7.45 11.18 5.29
C ALA A 130 7.28 10.86 6.79
N GLY A 131 8.04 11.52 7.67
CA GLY A 131 7.90 11.35 9.12
C GLY A 131 6.53 11.75 9.66
N GLU A 132 6.02 12.91 9.23
CA GLU A 132 4.69 13.42 9.60
C GLU A 132 3.57 12.46 9.18
N LEU A 133 3.62 12.02 7.91
CA LEU A 133 2.56 11.23 7.29
C LEU A 133 2.57 9.78 7.76
N LEU A 134 3.74 9.20 8.01
CA LEU A 134 3.88 7.77 8.31
C LEU A 134 4.06 7.46 9.80
N GLY A 135 4.32 8.47 10.64
CA GLY A 135 4.39 8.33 12.09
C GLY A 135 3.05 7.94 12.73
N ASP A 136 3.09 7.50 13.99
CA ASP A 136 1.91 7.19 14.82
C ASP A 136 0.90 6.22 14.19
N HIS A 137 1.39 5.26 13.40
CA HIS A 137 0.55 4.21 12.86
C HIS A 137 0.12 3.28 14.00
N ASP A 138 -1.14 3.38 14.42
CA ASP A 138 -1.68 2.59 15.53
C ASP A 138 -1.57 1.09 15.22
N PRO A 139 -0.91 0.28 16.06
CA PRO A 139 -0.76 -1.16 15.85
C PRO A 139 -2.09 -1.93 15.83
N HIS A 140 -3.19 -1.34 16.30
CA HIS A 140 -4.54 -1.90 16.28
C HIS A 140 -5.43 -1.29 15.19
N CYS A 141 -4.84 -0.62 14.18
CA CYS A 141 -5.56 -0.07 13.05
C CYS A 141 -4.77 -0.33 11.76
N HIS A 142 -5.25 -1.25 10.91
CA HIS A 142 -4.54 -1.61 9.68
C HIS A 142 -4.38 -0.42 8.75
N LEU A 143 -5.51 0.16 8.35
CA LEU A 143 -5.60 1.06 7.18
C LEU A 143 -6.74 2.10 7.34
N GLY A 144 -7.22 2.31 8.57
CA GLY A 144 -8.33 3.20 8.91
C GLY A 144 -7.90 4.61 9.33
N GLU A 145 -8.74 5.27 10.14
CA GLU A 145 -8.53 6.67 10.56
C GLU A 145 -7.27 6.92 11.40
N ARG A 146 -6.74 5.88 12.06
CA ARG A 146 -5.50 5.95 12.86
C ARG A 146 -4.29 5.36 12.12
N SER A 147 -4.38 5.27 10.79
CA SER A 147 -3.33 4.82 9.89
C SER A 147 -2.81 5.97 9.02
N PRO A 148 -1.64 5.81 8.36
CA PRO A 148 -1.15 6.79 7.41
C PRO A 148 -2.06 6.99 6.20
N LEU A 149 -2.95 6.05 5.83
CA LEU A 149 -3.88 6.29 4.71
C LEU A 149 -4.79 7.49 4.98
N ALA A 150 -5.27 7.65 6.22
CA ALA A 150 -6.08 8.79 6.62
C ALA A 150 -5.28 10.10 6.56
N LYS A 151 -4.00 10.08 6.96
CA LYS A 151 -3.09 11.23 6.86
C LYS A 151 -2.80 11.61 5.40
N LEU A 152 -2.55 10.62 4.53
CA LEU A 152 -2.34 10.84 3.09
C LEU A 152 -3.60 11.39 2.40
N TYR A 153 -4.77 10.86 2.74
CA TYR A 153 -6.06 11.37 2.29
C TYR A 153 -6.23 12.84 2.71
N ALA A 154 -6.01 13.14 3.99
CA ALA A 154 -6.12 14.48 4.54
C ALA A 154 -5.10 15.44 3.93
N ALA A 155 -3.90 14.98 3.59
CA ALA A 155 -2.86 15.79 2.96
C ALA A 155 -3.04 15.99 1.44
N GLY A 156 -4.06 15.39 0.83
CA GLY A 156 -4.35 15.54 -0.61
C GLY A 156 -3.39 14.77 -1.52
N ALA A 157 -2.94 13.60 -1.06
CA ALA A 157 -2.09 12.72 -1.86
C ALA A 157 -2.74 12.31 -3.18
N HIS A 158 -1.91 12.02 -4.19
CA HIS A 158 -2.32 11.30 -5.38
C HIS A 158 -1.91 9.83 -5.25
N VAL A 159 -2.65 8.94 -5.91
CA VAL A 159 -2.30 7.53 -6.08
C VAL A 159 -1.88 7.31 -7.52
N LEU A 160 -0.68 6.76 -7.72
CA LEU A 160 -0.17 6.29 -8.99
C LEU A 160 -0.22 4.77 -9.02
N LEU A 161 -0.91 4.21 -10.01
CA LEU A 161 -0.91 2.78 -10.31
C LEU A 161 -0.03 2.58 -11.54
N PHE A 162 1.23 2.22 -11.32
CA PHE A 162 2.24 2.08 -12.36
C PHE A 162 2.29 0.65 -12.89
N ARG A 163 1.64 0.40 -14.05
CA ARG A 163 1.56 -0.92 -14.69
C ARG A 163 0.80 -1.97 -13.87
N VAL A 164 -0.10 -1.50 -13.01
CA VAL A 164 -1.07 -2.25 -12.21
C VAL A 164 -2.41 -1.52 -12.28
N GLY A 165 -3.52 -2.21 -12.02
CA GLY A 165 -4.83 -1.61 -11.93
C GLY A 165 -5.25 -1.35 -10.49
N PHE A 166 -6.54 -1.04 -10.33
CA PHE A 166 -7.11 -0.72 -9.03
C PHE A 166 -7.22 -1.93 -8.10
N GLU A 167 -7.07 -3.16 -8.59
CA GLU A 167 -7.08 -4.39 -7.81
C GLU A 167 -6.03 -4.45 -6.69
N VAL A 168 -4.99 -3.59 -6.75
CA VAL A 168 -3.97 -3.46 -5.69
C VAL A 168 -4.00 -2.10 -4.99
N CYS A 169 -5.01 -1.26 -5.24
CA CYS A 169 -5.08 0.11 -4.72
C CYS A 169 -5.43 0.12 -3.23
N SER A 170 -4.41 0.06 -2.37
CA SER A 170 -4.60 0.00 -0.92
C SER A 170 -5.33 1.21 -0.33
N ALA A 171 -5.37 2.35 -1.03
CA ALA A 171 -6.17 3.51 -0.65
C ALA A 171 -7.66 3.15 -0.47
N PHE A 172 -8.18 2.21 -1.26
CA PHE A 172 -9.57 1.74 -1.13
C PHE A 172 -9.87 1.06 0.20
N HIS A 173 -8.87 0.53 0.91
CA HIS A 173 -9.10 0.03 2.27
C HIS A 173 -9.59 1.14 3.21
N LEU A 174 -9.14 2.40 3.07
CA LEU A 174 -9.69 3.51 3.85
C LEU A 174 -11.19 3.73 3.58
N ALA A 175 -11.65 3.43 2.35
CA ALA A 175 -13.07 3.48 2.02
C ALA A 175 -13.86 2.36 2.74
N GLU A 176 -13.26 1.19 2.97
CA GLU A 176 -13.88 0.11 3.76
C GLU A 176 -14.10 0.52 5.22
N TYR A 177 -13.23 1.34 5.80
CA TYR A 177 -13.46 1.90 7.15
C TYR A 177 -14.60 2.92 7.18
N ARG A 178 -14.91 3.53 6.05
CA ARG A 178 -15.88 4.64 5.92
C ARG A 178 -17.22 4.22 5.32
N MET A 179 -17.33 3.00 4.81
CA MET A 179 -18.57 2.52 4.19
C MET A 179 -19.66 2.25 5.24
N HIS A 180 -20.91 2.26 4.80
CA HIS A 180 -22.07 1.93 5.61
C HIS A 180 -22.96 0.89 4.91
N PRO A 181 -23.42 -0.19 5.60
CA PRO A 181 -23.10 -0.53 6.99
C PRO A 181 -21.62 -0.86 7.16
N ALA A 182 -21.11 -0.69 8.39
CA ALA A 182 -19.71 -0.98 8.69
C ALA A 182 -19.40 -2.47 8.42
N PRO A 183 -18.18 -2.82 7.95
CA PRO A 183 -17.82 -4.20 7.73
C PRO A 183 -17.78 -5.01 9.03
N ALA A 184 -17.87 -6.34 8.90
CA ALA A 184 -17.59 -7.24 10.01
C ALA A 184 -16.17 -7.03 10.54
N ARG A 185 -15.96 -7.40 11.82
CA ARG A 185 -14.66 -7.33 12.50
C ARG A 185 -14.12 -8.72 12.75
N ARG A 186 -12.80 -8.86 12.81
CA ARG A 186 -12.12 -10.10 13.21
C ARG A 186 -10.87 -9.82 14.02
N ALA A 187 -10.41 -10.83 14.74
CA ALA A 187 -9.10 -10.82 15.37
C ALA A 187 -7.98 -11.04 14.33
N TYR A 188 -6.94 -10.24 14.44
CA TYR A 188 -5.65 -10.37 13.77
C TYR A 188 -4.58 -10.68 14.79
N HIS A 189 -3.52 -11.34 14.35
CA HIS A 189 -2.39 -11.72 15.19
C HIS A 189 -1.10 -11.46 14.42
N CYS A 190 -0.23 -10.64 14.97
CA CYS A 190 1.07 -10.30 14.37
C CYS A 190 2.17 -10.36 15.43
N VAL A 191 3.42 -10.56 15.01
CA VAL A 191 4.56 -10.49 15.91
C VAL A 191 5.15 -9.07 15.87
N TRP A 192 5.19 -8.41 17.01
CA TRP A 192 5.93 -7.17 17.22
C TRP A 192 6.49 -7.14 18.64
N GLY A 193 7.64 -6.48 18.84
CA GLY A 193 8.34 -6.53 20.12
C GLY A 193 9.16 -7.81 20.27
N GLU A 194 8.67 -8.78 21.03
CA GLU A 194 9.41 -10.02 21.33
C GLU A 194 9.19 -11.11 20.28
N ARG A 195 10.25 -11.86 19.96
CA ARG A 195 10.21 -12.98 19.00
C ARG A 195 9.19 -14.04 19.43
N GLY A 196 8.36 -14.49 18.50
CA GLY A 196 7.33 -15.51 18.75
C GLY A 196 6.14 -15.02 19.58
N HIS A 197 6.12 -13.76 20.05
CA HIS A 197 4.98 -13.20 20.77
C HIS A 197 3.95 -12.62 19.80
N TRP A 198 2.96 -13.45 19.45
CA TRP A 198 1.86 -13.05 18.56
C TRP A 198 0.83 -12.21 19.32
N THR A 199 0.86 -10.90 19.11
CA THR A 199 -0.08 -9.97 19.73
C THR A 199 -1.39 -9.94 18.95
N SER A 200 -2.51 -10.10 19.66
CA SER A 200 -3.86 -10.06 19.08
C SER A 200 -4.46 -8.66 19.13
N TYR A 201 -5.18 -8.28 18.08
CA TYR A 201 -5.99 -7.06 18.04
C TYR A 201 -7.18 -7.25 17.11
N GLU A 202 -8.24 -6.45 17.28
CA GLU A 202 -9.42 -6.52 16.42
C GLU A 202 -9.47 -5.39 15.42
N ASP A 203 -9.80 -5.71 14.18
CA ASP A 203 -10.06 -4.72 13.15
C ASP A 203 -11.11 -5.19 12.13
N ILE A 204 -11.47 -4.35 11.17
CA ILE A 204 -12.41 -4.74 10.10
C ILE A 204 -11.85 -5.88 9.24
N VAL A 205 -12.72 -6.68 8.65
CA VAL A 205 -12.36 -7.64 7.60
C VAL A 205 -12.10 -6.87 6.31
N LEU A 206 -10.83 -6.74 5.92
CA LEU A 206 -10.44 -6.14 4.65
C LEU A 206 -10.78 -7.06 3.48
N TYR A 207 -11.32 -6.51 2.40
CA TYR A 207 -11.68 -7.22 1.18
C TYR A 207 -11.31 -6.43 -0.07
N ASP A 208 -10.32 -6.93 -0.82
CA ASP A 208 -9.80 -6.34 -2.05
C ASP A 208 -10.34 -7.00 -3.34
N GLY A 209 -11.17 -8.03 -3.23
CA GLY A 209 -11.58 -8.88 -4.35
C GLY A 209 -12.38 -8.19 -5.46
N ASP A 210 -13.01 -7.05 -5.17
CA ASP A 210 -13.77 -6.25 -6.13
C ASP A 210 -13.12 -4.88 -6.43
N PHE A 211 -11.92 -4.59 -5.90
CA PHE A 211 -11.26 -3.29 -6.07
C PHE A 211 -11.06 -2.92 -7.54
N GLY A 212 -10.72 -3.89 -8.39
CA GLY A 212 -10.64 -3.67 -9.84
C GLY A 212 -11.97 -3.20 -10.45
N ALA A 213 -13.08 -3.79 -10.03
CA ALA A 213 -14.42 -3.41 -10.50
C ALA A 213 -14.90 -2.06 -9.92
N ILE A 214 -14.48 -1.71 -8.70
CA ILE A 214 -14.71 -0.37 -8.13
C ILE A 214 -13.95 0.68 -8.94
N GLY A 215 -12.66 0.43 -9.19
CA GLY A 215 -11.80 1.31 -9.99
C GLY A 215 -12.31 1.53 -11.40
N ALA A 216 -12.78 0.48 -12.07
CA ALA A 216 -13.35 0.57 -13.41
C ALA A 216 -14.64 1.42 -13.50
N ARG A 217 -15.33 1.64 -12.37
CA ARG A 217 -16.54 2.46 -12.27
C ARG A 217 -16.27 3.89 -11.83
N LEU A 218 -15.02 4.26 -11.55
CA LEU A 218 -14.69 5.65 -11.23
C LEU A 218 -15.04 6.56 -12.44
N PRO A 219 -15.60 7.76 -12.19
CA PRO A 219 -15.78 8.76 -13.23
C PRO A 219 -14.48 9.03 -14.00
N ARG A 220 -14.55 9.03 -15.34
CA ARG A 220 -13.37 9.08 -16.22
C ARG A 220 -12.55 10.37 -16.05
N ASP A 221 -13.18 11.46 -15.66
CA ASP A 221 -12.55 12.76 -15.42
C ASP A 221 -11.69 12.79 -14.15
N LEU A 222 -11.82 11.80 -13.27
CA LEU A 222 -11.02 11.68 -12.04
C LEU A 222 -9.70 10.92 -12.25
N VAL A 223 -9.54 10.22 -13.38
CA VAL A 223 -8.39 9.35 -13.65
C VAL A 223 -7.67 9.81 -14.90
N THR A 224 -6.39 10.18 -14.76
CA THR A 224 -5.52 10.39 -15.91
C THR A 224 -4.83 9.07 -16.24
N GLU A 225 -4.83 8.69 -17.51
CA GLU A 225 -4.24 7.45 -18.00
C GLU A 225 -3.16 7.69 -19.08
N ARG A 226 -2.09 6.90 -19.00
CA ARG A 226 -1.06 6.72 -20.03
C ARG A 226 -0.71 5.24 -20.13
N GLU A 227 0.15 4.90 -21.08
CA GLU A 227 0.68 3.54 -21.22
C GLU A 227 2.21 3.55 -21.13
N VAL A 228 2.78 2.57 -20.43
CA VAL A 228 4.22 2.30 -20.40
C VAL A 228 4.48 0.81 -20.59
N ALA A 229 5.22 0.48 -21.66
CA ALA A 229 5.58 -0.90 -22.01
C ALA A 229 4.35 -1.84 -22.03
N GLY A 230 3.30 -1.43 -22.77
CA GLY A 230 2.10 -2.24 -23.00
C GLY A 230 1.15 -2.35 -21.80
N LYS A 231 1.34 -1.56 -20.73
CA LYS A 231 0.48 -1.55 -19.55
C LYS A 231 0.09 -0.15 -19.14
N ALA A 232 -1.14 -0.02 -18.63
CA ALA A 232 -1.69 1.24 -18.15
C ALA A 232 -0.89 1.82 -16.99
N VAL A 233 -0.85 3.15 -16.93
CA VAL A 233 -0.35 3.95 -15.82
C VAL A 233 -1.44 4.94 -15.47
N LEU A 234 -1.99 4.82 -14.26
CA LEU A 234 -3.16 5.58 -13.81
C LEU A 234 -2.76 6.53 -12.70
N LEU A 235 -3.24 7.77 -12.75
CA LEU A 235 -3.10 8.75 -11.68
C LEU A 235 -4.49 9.25 -11.25
N VAL A 236 -4.74 9.22 -9.94
CA VAL A 236 -6.01 9.67 -9.35
C VAL A 236 -5.73 10.42 -8.04
N ARG A 237 -6.55 11.42 -7.70
CA ARG A 237 -6.49 12.02 -6.35
C ARG A 237 -7.01 11.01 -5.34
N MET A 238 -6.24 10.76 -4.27
CA MET A 238 -6.60 9.78 -3.26
C MET A 238 -7.99 10.05 -2.67
N ARG A 239 -8.32 11.33 -2.43
CA ARG A 239 -9.64 11.70 -1.90
C ARG A 239 -10.78 11.26 -2.79
N ASP A 240 -10.70 11.59 -4.08
CA ASP A 240 -11.73 11.25 -5.05
C ASP A 240 -11.90 9.72 -5.18
N ALA A 241 -10.78 9.00 -5.25
CA ALA A 241 -10.78 7.54 -5.30
C ALA A 241 -11.44 6.93 -4.06
N VAL A 242 -11.06 7.37 -2.85
CA VAL A 242 -11.60 6.86 -1.58
C VAL A 242 -13.09 7.18 -1.43
N ASP A 243 -13.49 8.43 -1.72
CA ASP A 243 -14.88 8.86 -1.54
C ASP A 243 -15.82 8.12 -2.51
N GLN A 244 -15.42 8.00 -3.79
CA GLN A 244 -16.20 7.24 -4.78
C GLN A 244 -16.23 5.75 -4.45
N ALA A 245 -15.12 5.16 -4.01
CA ALA A 245 -15.10 3.77 -3.56
C ALA A 245 -16.04 3.56 -2.37
N GLY A 246 -16.05 4.48 -1.40
CA GLY A 246 -16.93 4.40 -0.22
C GLY A 246 -18.41 4.42 -0.57
N VAL A 247 -18.82 5.30 -1.50
CA VAL A 247 -20.19 5.34 -2.02
C VAL A 247 -20.55 4.02 -2.71
N GLN A 248 -19.67 3.52 -3.57
CA GLN A 248 -19.88 2.27 -4.29
C GLN A 248 -20.01 1.09 -3.32
N MET A 249 -19.05 0.90 -2.41
CA MET A 249 -19.04 -0.18 -1.42
C MET A 249 -20.31 -0.17 -0.57
N SER A 250 -20.71 1.01 -0.08
CA SER A 250 -21.94 1.17 0.71
C SER A 250 -23.21 0.81 -0.05
N GLY A 251 -23.19 0.88 -1.39
CA GLY A 251 -24.35 0.60 -2.23
C GLY A 251 -24.55 -0.88 -2.61
N TYR A 252 -23.53 -1.74 -2.51
CA TYR A 252 -23.68 -3.14 -2.93
C TYR A 252 -22.99 -4.18 -2.04
N ARG A 253 -22.09 -3.81 -1.12
CA ARG A 253 -21.43 -4.78 -0.22
C ARG A 253 -22.30 -5.21 0.96
N HIS A 254 -23.62 -5.09 0.85
CA HIS A 254 -24.56 -5.57 1.87
C HIS A 254 -24.40 -7.08 2.08
N GLY A 255 -23.77 -7.49 3.18
CA GLY A 255 -23.52 -8.90 3.50
C GLY A 255 -22.35 -9.55 2.76
N LEU A 256 -21.55 -8.79 2.01
CA LEU A 256 -20.21 -9.22 1.55
C LEU A 256 -19.21 -9.03 2.70
N THR A 257 -19.46 -9.70 3.83
CA THR A 257 -18.57 -9.76 5.00
C THR A 257 -18.80 -11.07 5.74
#